data_AF-A0A847AML5-F1
#
_entry.id   AF-A0A847AML5-F1
#
_cell.length_a   1.000
_cell.length_b   1.000
_cell.length_c   1.000
_cell.angle_alpha   90.00
_cell.angle_beta   90.00
_cell.angle_gamma   90.00
#
_symmetry.space_group_name_H-M   'P 1'
#
loop_
_entity.id
_entity.type
_entity.pdbx_description
1 polymer ?
#
loop_
_entity_poly.entity_id
_entity_poly.type
_entity_poly.pdbx_seq_one_letter_code
_entity_poly.pdbx_strand_id
1 'polypeptide(L)'
;RKVVEKLKTDRLQLEFNKYYIIGLNALNRCEEEFFSYLKKEKKVEFLWDYNHYYLNDHVNKAGLFIRRNLDSFPPPPDFYFDPGSFGIDKKIKIISSSSNYGQTQEVPRFLEETGQEGNSRFDGTAIVLADESLLLPALSAIPAAAGDVNITMGYPVSGSVIYSFINLLADLIRNCKTTPEKKAVAYHRFVTDILRHQILANVESEKVNFFLQDIIKNNRLNILLQEINFSPLHKFIFSVPHKVTDYCRYFLDILAELYKIAEGAKQGNKLLRELIFRVYESIEKLQGVIYNSVTEGEIEISSAVFFRLFRQYLGKCIVPYEGEPLSGIQIMGILETRCLDFRNVIILGFNEGKWPRTSFTSSFIPYNIKWGF
;
A
#
# COMPACT_ATOMS: atom_id res chain seq x y z
N ARG A 1 7.52 18.70 16.38
CA ARG A 1 8.16 20.03 16.22
C ARG A 1 7.40 21.15 16.94
N LYS A 2 6.23 21.62 16.47
CA LYS A 2 5.48 22.73 17.11
C LYS A 2 5.26 22.54 18.63
N VAL A 3 4.97 21.32 19.07
CA VAL A 3 4.80 20.97 20.49
C VAL A 3 6.09 21.19 21.28
N VAL A 4 7.22 20.74 20.74
CA VAL A 4 8.55 20.87 21.37
C VAL A 4 9.03 22.32 21.40
N GLU A 5 8.69 23.11 20.37
CA GLU A 5 8.99 24.55 20.35
C GLU A 5 8.23 25.30 21.47
N LYS A 6 6.96 24.94 21.70
CA LYS A 6 6.14 25.51 22.80
C LYS A 6 6.64 25.12 24.19
N LEU A 7 7.26 23.95 24.34
CA LEU A 7 7.84 23.51 25.62
C LEU A 7 8.98 24.40 26.13
N LYS A 8 9.55 25.26 25.28
CA LYS A 8 10.58 26.23 25.69
C LYS A 8 10.00 27.41 26.46
N THR A 9 8.70 27.70 26.30
CA THR A 9 8.03 28.86 26.88
C THR A 9 6.94 28.48 27.88
N ASP A 10 6.22 27.38 27.64
CA ASP A 10 5.07 26.96 28.43
C ASP A 10 5.22 25.54 28.97
N ARG A 11 4.66 25.29 30.16
CA ARG A 11 4.45 23.92 30.65
C ARG A 11 3.25 23.29 29.95
N LEU A 12 3.42 22.06 29.46
CA LEU A 12 2.31 21.27 28.93
C LEU A 12 1.45 20.75 30.07
N GLN A 13 0.13 20.95 29.98
CA GLN A 13 -0.81 20.19 30.78
C GLN A 13 -0.93 18.78 30.18
N LEU A 14 -0.39 17.81 30.90
CA LEU A 14 -0.43 16.40 30.52
C LEU A 14 -1.67 15.76 31.15
N GLU A 15 -2.48 15.12 30.33
CA GLU A 15 -3.73 14.46 30.71
C GLU A 15 -3.50 13.32 31.71
N PHE A 16 -2.42 12.56 31.53
CA PHE A 16 -2.13 11.38 32.33
C PHE A 16 -1.04 11.65 33.37
N ASN A 17 -1.11 10.88 34.46
CA ASN A 17 -0.12 10.90 35.53
C ASN A 17 1.16 10.16 35.12
N LYS A 18 1.05 9.17 34.24
CA LYS A 18 2.17 8.31 33.82
C LYS A 18 1.98 7.84 32.39
N TYR A 19 3.08 7.76 31.65
CA TYR A 19 3.18 7.35 30.26
C TYR A 19 4.19 6.20 30.14
N TYR A 20 3.86 5.21 29.31
CA TYR A 20 4.74 4.08 29.00
C TYR A 20 5.16 4.17 27.54
N ILE A 21 6.47 4.15 27.27
CA ILE A 21 7.02 4.19 25.93
C ILE A 21 7.57 2.81 25.59
N ILE A 22 6.98 2.18 24.57
CA ILE A 22 7.25 0.79 24.17
C ILE A 22 7.38 0.72 22.64
N GLY A 23 8.26 -0.14 22.13
CA GLY A 23 8.33 -0.48 20.71
C GLY A 23 8.97 0.58 19.79
N LEU A 24 9.61 1.59 20.38
CA LEU A 24 10.42 2.56 19.63
C LEU A 24 11.87 2.09 19.53
N ASN A 25 12.58 2.53 18.48
CA ASN A 25 14.00 2.23 18.29
C ASN A 25 14.77 3.49 17.84
N ALA A 26 14.61 3.92 16.59
CA ALA A 26 15.29 5.12 16.08
C ALA A 26 14.50 6.40 16.39
N LEU A 27 14.80 7.01 17.55
CA LEU A 27 14.17 8.26 17.96
C LEU A 27 14.63 9.44 17.11
N ASN A 28 13.70 10.32 16.76
CA ASN A 28 14.02 11.62 16.18
C ASN A 28 14.24 12.68 17.26
N ARG A 29 14.87 13.80 16.91
CA ARG A 29 15.18 14.88 17.86
C ARG A 29 13.96 15.46 18.57
N CYS A 30 12.80 15.51 17.91
CA CYS A 30 11.58 15.98 18.57
C CYS A 30 11.11 15.01 19.65
N GLU A 31 11.21 13.70 19.40
CA GLU A 31 10.90 12.65 20.38
C GLU A 31 11.87 12.68 21.55
N GLU A 32 13.18 12.78 21.28
CA GLU A 32 14.21 12.89 22.33
C GLU A 32 13.97 14.11 23.25
N GLU A 33 13.68 15.29 22.68
CA GLU A 33 13.40 16.50 23.46
C GLU A 33 12.10 16.35 24.27
N PHE A 34 11.05 15.76 23.68
CA PHE A 34 9.77 15.53 24.36
C PHE A 34 9.88 14.49 25.49
N PHE A 35 10.56 13.38 25.26
CA PHE A 35 10.79 12.34 26.26
C PHE A 35 11.67 12.83 27.40
N SER A 36 12.66 13.67 27.10
CA SER A 36 13.46 14.34 28.12
C SER A 36 12.61 15.25 29.02
N TYR A 37 11.64 15.95 28.44
CA TYR A 37 10.67 16.75 29.21
C TYR A 37 9.81 15.86 30.12
N LEU A 38 9.19 14.80 29.59
CA LEU A 38 8.36 13.88 30.37
C LEU A 38 9.15 13.20 31.51
N LYS A 39 10.42 12.86 31.26
CA LYS A 39 11.32 12.26 32.25
C LYS A 39 11.60 13.24 33.40
N LYS A 40 11.82 14.52 33.10
CA LYS A 40 12.01 15.58 34.12
C LYS A 40 10.78 15.76 34.99
N GLU A 41 9.59 15.66 34.40
CA GLU A 41 8.31 15.72 35.13
C GLU A 41 8.00 14.41 35.89
N LYS A 42 8.86 13.39 35.80
CA LYS A 42 8.68 12.05 36.41
C LYS A 42 7.37 11.36 36.01
N LYS A 43 6.93 11.61 34.77
CA LYS A 43 5.67 11.07 34.23
C LYS A 43 5.87 9.98 33.19
N VAL A 44 7.08 9.46 32.98
CA VAL A 44 7.32 8.48 31.90
C VAL A 44 8.23 7.34 32.34
N GLU A 45 7.93 6.15 31.85
CA GLU A 45 8.78 4.97 31.90
C GLU A 45 9.03 4.44 30.49
N PHE A 46 10.25 3.96 30.25
CA PHE A 46 10.70 3.46 28.96
C PHE A 46 10.90 1.96 29.06
N LEU A 47 10.27 1.18 28.19
CA LEU A 47 10.38 -0.27 28.15
C LEU A 47 10.98 -0.64 26.79
N TRP A 48 12.27 -0.95 26.81
CA TRP A 48 13.05 -1.22 25.61
C TRP A 48 13.13 -2.73 25.34
N ASP A 49 12.85 -3.11 24.10
CA ASP A 49 13.03 -4.47 23.58
C ASP A 49 14.33 -4.53 22.79
N TYR A 50 15.25 -5.39 23.22
CA TYR A 50 16.58 -5.50 22.60
C TYR A 50 17.23 -6.88 22.74
N ASN A 51 18.40 -7.09 22.14
CA ASN A 51 19.15 -8.32 22.31
C ASN A 51 20.64 -8.07 22.56
N HIS A 52 21.24 -8.84 23.47
CA HIS A 52 22.67 -8.79 23.78
C HIS A 52 23.56 -9.02 22.55
N TYR A 53 23.10 -9.83 21.60
CA TYR A 53 23.82 -10.15 20.36
C TYR A 53 24.33 -8.91 19.62
N TYR A 54 23.47 -7.89 19.44
CA TYR A 54 23.85 -6.65 18.76
C TYR A 54 24.11 -5.49 19.71
N LEU A 55 23.65 -5.57 20.97
CA LEU A 55 23.90 -4.53 21.96
C LEU A 55 25.39 -4.51 22.35
N ASN A 56 25.96 -5.68 22.62
CA ASN A 56 27.34 -5.85 23.10
C ASN A 56 28.38 -5.70 21.99
N ASP A 57 27.98 -5.89 20.73
CA ASP A 57 28.82 -5.59 19.58
C ASP A 57 28.66 -4.12 19.15
N HIS A 58 29.65 -3.30 19.48
CA HIS A 58 29.68 -1.88 19.12
C HIS A 58 29.84 -1.63 17.62
N VAL A 59 30.33 -2.61 16.85
CA VAL A 59 30.44 -2.53 15.38
C VAL A 59 29.08 -2.81 14.73
N ASN A 60 28.25 -3.65 15.37
CA ASN A 60 26.91 -3.94 14.89
C ASN A 60 26.00 -2.70 14.97
N LYS A 61 25.63 -2.18 13.79
CA LYS A 61 24.78 -0.99 13.65
C LYS A 61 23.35 -1.20 14.14
N ALA A 62 22.86 -2.44 14.24
CA ALA A 62 21.53 -2.71 14.77
C ALA A 62 21.38 -2.24 16.23
N GLY A 63 22.47 -2.25 17.01
CA GLY A 63 22.47 -1.74 18.39
C GLY A 63 22.69 -0.24 18.53
N LEU A 64 22.91 0.51 17.43
CA LEU A 64 23.31 1.92 17.50
C LEU A 64 22.30 2.80 18.24
N PHE A 65 21.03 2.73 17.84
CA PHE A 65 19.98 3.55 18.41
C PHE A 65 19.62 3.10 19.82
N ILE A 66 19.52 1.79 20.04
CA ILE A 66 19.12 1.28 21.35
C ILE A 66 20.15 1.57 22.44
N ARG A 67 21.46 1.53 22.13
CA ARG A 67 22.51 1.94 23.08
C ARG A 67 22.30 3.38 23.54
N ARG A 68 22.07 4.30 22.59
CA ARG A 68 21.77 5.71 22.90
C ARG A 68 20.50 5.87 23.73
N ASN A 69 19.46 5.09 23.41
CA ASN A 69 18.20 5.14 24.15
C ASN A 69 18.35 4.65 25.58
N LEU A 70 19.09 3.55 25.80
CA LEU A 70 19.36 3.03 27.14
C LEU A 70 20.15 4.03 28.00
N ASP A 71 21.12 4.73 27.40
CA ASP A 71 21.88 5.77 28.09
C ASP A 71 21.01 6.98 28.47
N SER A 72 20.18 7.46 27.53
CA SER A 72 19.38 8.68 27.72
C SER A 72 18.10 8.44 28.51
N PHE A 73 17.50 7.27 28.34
CA PHE A 73 16.15 6.90 28.77
C PHE A 73 16.16 5.48 29.34
N PRO A 74 16.91 5.20 30.43
CA PRO A 74 17.01 3.85 30.98
C PRO A 74 15.64 3.31 31.42
N PRO A 75 15.42 1.99 31.35
CA PRO A 75 14.22 1.37 31.86
C PRO A 75 14.13 1.50 33.39
N PRO A 76 12.92 1.36 33.97
CA PRO A 76 12.78 1.40 35.42
C PRO A 76 13.46 0.19 36.08
N PRO A 77 13.92 0.28 37.34
CA PRO A 77 14.73 -0.76 37.98
C PRO A 77 14.03 -2.13 38.14
N ASP A 78 12.70 -2.13 38.15
CA ASP A 78 11.84 -3.30 38.27
C ASP A 78 11.42 -3.89 36.92
N PHE A 79 11.85 -3.29 35.80
CA PHE A 79 11.65 -3.86 34.47
C PHE A 79 12.61 -5.02 34.25
N TYR A 80 12.04 -6.23 34.20
CA TYR A 80 12.76 -7.44 33.81
C TYR A 80 12.40 -7.82 32.37
N PHE A 81 13.44 -8.03 31.56
CA PHE A 81 13.34 -8.44 30.18
C PHE A 81 14.49 -9.41 29.87
N ASP A 82 14.26 -10.41 29.01
CA ASP A 82 15.27 -11.39 28.62
C ASP A 82 15.91 -11.01 27.26
N PRO A 83 17.10 -10.38 27.26
CA PRO A 83 17.82 -10.01 26.04
C PRO A 83 18.63 -11.16 25.45
N GLY A 84 18.46 -12.41 25.92
CA GLY A 84 19.21 -13.60 25.49
C GLY A 84 18.56 -14.41 24.36
N SER A 85 17.35 -14.05 23.94
CA SER A 85 16.52 -14.86 23.01
C SER A 85 17.16 -15.22 21.66
N PHE A 86 18.11 -14.44 21.15
CA PHE A 86 18.84 -14.75 19.91
C PHE A 86 19.88 -15.86 20.08
N GLY A 87 20.33 -16.13 21.30
CA GLY A 87 21.26 -17.21 21.62
C GLY A 87 20.58 -18.59 21.69
N ILE A 88 19.26 -18.66 21.51
CA ILE A 88 18.50 -19.91 21.47
C ILE A 88 18.60 -20.50 20.05
N ASP A 89 18.90 -21.80 19.97
CA ASP A 89 18.93 -22.54 18.70
C ASP A 89 17.55 -22.53 18.02
N LYS A 90 17.55 -22.17 16.73
CA LYS A 90 16.34 -22.10 15.89
C LYS A 90 16.42 -23.10 14.75
N LYS A 91 15.30 -23.74 14.42
CA LYS A 91 15.19 -24.59 13.23
C LYS A 91 15.02 -23.71 11.99
N ILE A 92 16.12 -23.41 11.31
CA ILE A 92 16.13 -22.59 10.09
C ILE A 92 16.24 -23.50 8.87
N LYS A 93 15.33 -23.33 7.90
CA LYS A 93 15.33 -24.02 6.61
C LYS A 93 15.38 -22.98 5.49
N ILE A 94 16.34 -23.12 4.57
CA ILE A 94 16.46 -22.26 3.39
C ILE A 94 15.96 -23.06 2.19
N ILE A 95 15.03 -22.49 1.44
CA ILE A 95 14.41 -23.13 0.28
C ILE A 95 14.60 -22.21 -0.92
N SER A 96 15.19 -22.73 -1.99
CA SER A 96 15.27 -22.03 -3.27
C SER A 96 14.13 -22.47 -4.19
N SER A 97 13.59 -21.52 -4.96
CA SER A 97 12.55 -21.77 -5.96
C SER A 97 12.94 -21.11 -7.28
N SER A 98 12.53 -21.72 -8.39
CA SER A 98 12.75 -21.19 -9.74
C SER A 98 11.82 -20.03 -10.11
N SER A 99 10.77 -19.76 -9.31
CA SER A 99 9.84 -18.66 -9.56
C SER A 99 9.19 -18.13 -8.29
N ASN A 100 8.71 -16.87 -8.38
CA ASN A 100 7.92 -16.20 -7.34
C ASN A 100 6.68 -17.02 -6.94
N TYR A 101 5.96 -17.57 -7.92
CA TYR A 101 4.80 -18.42 -7.67
C TYR A 101 5.20 -19.76 -7.05
N GLY A 102 6.26 -20.41 -7.58
CA GLY A 102 6.75 -21.67 -7.01
C GLY A 102 7.19 -21.54 -5.55
N GLN A 103 7.71 -20.38 -5.15
CA GLN A 103 8.10 -20.11 -3.77
C GLN A 103 6.87 -20.04 -2.85
N THR A 104 5.74 -19.52 -3.31
CA THR A 104 4.52 -19.49 -2.49
C THR A 104 3.89 -20.86 -2.30
N GLN A 105 4.18 -21.82 -3.18
CA GLN A 105 3.74 -23.21 -3.04
C GLN A 105 4.44 -23.97 -1.90
N GLU A 106 5.47 -23.39 -1.26
CA GLU A 106 6.05 -23.93 -0.04
C GLU A 106 5.22 -23.60 1.21
N VAL A 107 4.28 -22.64 1.13
CA VAL A 107 3.38 -22.27 2.23
C VAL A 107 2.54 -23.46 2.72
N PRO A 108 1.83 -24.23 1.86
CA PRO A 108 1.11 -25.43 2.29
C PRO A 108 1.99 -26.39 3.09
N ARG A 109 3.17 -26.74 2.55
CA ARG A 109 4.10 -27.69 3.19
C ARG A 109 4.59 -27.16 4.53
N PHE A 110 4.90 -25.87 4.61
CA PHE A 110 5.31 -25.23 5.86
C PHE A 110 4.21 -25.28 6.94
N LEU A 111 2.96 -25.02 6.56
CA LEU A 111 1.81 -25.11 7.47
C LEU A 111 1.54 -26.55 7.91
N GLU A 112 1.77 -27.53 7.04
CA GLU A 112 1.70 -28.96 7.40
C GLU A 112 2.81 -29.36 8.38
N GLU A 113 4.07 -28.98 8.10
CA GLU A 113 5.24 -29.30 8.92
C GLU A 113 5.19 -28.65 10.31
N THR A 114 4.60 -27.46 10.42
CA THR A 114 4.50 -26.72 11.69
C THR A 114 3.24 -27.04 12.49
N GLY A 115 2.40 -27.93 11.95
CA GLY A 115 1.07 -28.23 12.44
C GLY A 115 0.09 -27.15 12.03
N GLN A 116 -1.08 -27.55 11.52
CA GLN A 116 -2.26 -26.68 11.38
C GLN A 116 -2.85 -26.31 12.75
N GLU A 117 -2.01 -26.09 13.76
CA GLU A 117 -2.37 -25.25 14.87
C GLU A 117 -2.48 -23.82 14.31
N GLY A 118 -3.57 -23.58 13.56
CA GLY A 118 -4.39 -22.40 13.78
C GLY A 118 -4.93 -22.45 15.22
N ASN A 119 -4.01 -22.50 16.19
CA ASN A 119 -4.30 -22.18 17.57
C ASN A 119 -4.84 -20.76 17.53
N SER A 120 -5.92 -20.53 18.25
CA SER A 120 -6.73 -19.30 18.26
C SER A 120 -5.97 -18.01 18.62
N ARG A 121 -4.63 -18.06 18.76
CA ARG A 121 -3.74 -16.96 19.10
C ARG A 121 -3.03 -16.44 17.85
N PHE A 122 -3.00 -15.12 17.71
CA PHE A 122 -2.29 -14.43 16.62
C PHE A 122 -0.80 -14.76 16.50
N ASP A 123 -0.12 -15.13 17.59
CA ASP A 123 1.35 -15.32 17.67
C ASP A 123 1.84 -16.73 17.26
N GLY A 124 0.97 -17.55 16.69
CA GLY A 124 1.31 -18.89 16.22
C GLY A 124 2.19 -18.88 14.96
N THR A 125 1.64 -18.38 13.86
CA THR A 125 2.25 -18.49 12.53
C THR A 125 2.17 -17.19 11.75
N ALA A 126 3.32 -16.75 11.22
CA ALA A 126 3.43 -15.59 10.32
C ALA A 126 4.03 -15.96 8.95
N ILE A 127 3.38 -15.45 7.91
CA ILE A 127 3.88 -15.41 6.54
C ILE A 127 4.37 -13.98 6.29
N VAL A 128 5.68 -13.79 6.32
CA VAL A 128 6.33 -12.48 6.18
C VAL A 128 6.74 -12.27 4.73
N LEU A 129 6.23 -11.21 4.10
CA LEU A 129 6.50 -10.87 2.71
C LEU A 129 7.64 -9.84 2.64
N ALA A 130 8.82 -10.28 2.25
CA ALA A 130 9.92 -9.38 1.87
C ALA A 130 9.62 -8.67 0.54
N ASP A 131 8.86 -9.35 -0.34
CA ASP A 131 8.27 -8.78 -1.55
C ASP A 131 6.74 -8.78 -1.43
N GLU A 132 6.16 -7.61 -1.17
CA GLU A 132 4.72 -7.43 -0.96
C GLU A 132 3.88 -7.84 -2.19
N SER A 133 4.48 -7.87 -3.38
CA SER A 133 3.79 -8.35 -4.59
C SER A 133 3.41 -9.84 -4.53
N LEU A 134 3.99 -10.60 -3.60
CA LEU A 134 3.67 -12.01 -3.37
C LEU A 134 2.41 -12.23 -2.53
N LEU A 135 1.73 -11.18 -2.09
CA LEU A 135 0.54 -11.29 -1.24
C LEU A 135 -0.56 -12.17 -1.86
N LEU A 136 -0.96 -11.90 -3.11
CA LEU A 136 -2.00 -12.69 -3.77
C LEU A 136 -1.56 -14.13 -4.08
N PRO A 137 -0.34 -14.38 -4.62
CA PRO A 137 0.19 -15.73 -4.77
C PRO A 137 0.28 -16.51 -3.45
N ALA A 138 0.60 -15.85 -2.32
CA ALA A 138 0.67 -16.48 -1.01
C ALA A 138 -0.73 -16.83 -0.49
N LEU A 139 -1.68 -15.88 -0.56
CA LEU A 139 -3.08 -16.12 -0.19
C LEU A 139 -3.69 -17.29 -0.96
N SER A 140 -3.40 -17.37 -2.26
CA SER A 140 -3.90 -18.45 -3.12
C SER A 140 -3.28 -19.82 -2.81
N ALA A 141 -2.11 -19.83 -2.16
CA ALA A 141 -1.42 -21.06 -1.77
C ALA A 141 -1.84 -21.55 -0.38
N ILE A 142 -2.44 -20.71 0.47
CA ILE A 142 -2.88 -21.13 1.80
C ILE A 142 -4.03 -22.15 1.66
N PRO A 143 -3.91 -23.36 2.22
CA PRO A 143 -4.98 -24.35 2.19
C PRO A 143 -6.22 -23.83 2.92
N ALA A 144 -7.41 -24.12 2.41
CA ALA A 144 -8.67 -23.73 3.07
C ALA A 144 -8.82 -24.29 4.50
N ALA A 145 -8.15 -25.40 4.81
CA ALA A 145 -8.12 -26.01 6.14
C ALA A 145 -7.27 -25.23 7.16
N ALA A 146 -6.45 -24.27 6.73
CA ALA A 146 -5.52 -23.53 7.59
C ALA A 146 -6.19 -22.48 8.50
N GLY A 147 -7.51 -22.29 8.36
CA GLY A 147 -8.31 -21.38 9.17
C GLY A 147 -8.28 -19.94 8.66
N ASP A 148 -8.60 -19.02 9.56
CA ASP A 148 -8.68 -17.58 9.25
C ASP A 148 -7.29 -16.98 9.01
N VAL A 149 -7.26 -15.93 8.19
CA VAL A 149 -6.05 -15.21 7.80
C VAL A 149 -6.24 -13.73 8.10
N ASN A 150 -5.25 -13.11 8.76
CA ASN A 150 -5.21 -11.68 8.99
C ASN A 150 -4.09 -11.04 8.15
N ILE A 151 -4.37 -9.87 7.55
CA ILE A 151 -3.42 -9.18 6.66
C ILE A 151 -3.20 -7.74 7.14
N THR A 152 -1.96 -7.37 7.45
CA THR A 152 -1.66 -6.05 8.06
C THR A 152 -1.10 -5.00 7.09
N MET A 153 -0.57 -5.40 5.93
CA MET A 153 0.09 -4.48 4.98
C MET A 153 -0.86 -3.64 4.12
N GLY A 154 -2.15 -3.98 4.12
CA GLY A 154 -3.08 -3.51 3.11
C GLY A 154 -2.73 -3.99 1.70
N TYR A 155 -3.65 -3.80 0.77
CA TYR A 155 -3.50 -4.11 -0.64
C TYR A 155 -3.04 -2.86 -1.41
N PRO A 156 -1.91 -2.92 -2.13
CA PRO A 156 -1.51 -1.82 -2.98
C PRO A 156 -2.51 -1.65 -4.13
N VAL A 157 -3.15 -0.48 -4.22
CA VAL A 157 -4.09 -0.13 -5.29
C VAL A 157 -3.45 -0.29 -6.66
N SER A 158 -2.14 -0.06 -6.78
CA SER A 158 -1.39 -0.22 -8.03
C SER A 158 -1.47 -1.64 -8.64
N GLY A 159 -1.69 -2.67 -7.82
CA GLY A 159 -1.91 -4.05 -8.27
C GLY A 159 -3.37 -4.39 -8.58
N SER A 160 -4.30 -3.47 -8.32
CA SER A 160 -5.74 -3.72 -8.39
C SER A 160 -6.32 -3.68 -9.81
N VAL A 161 -7.42 -4.39 -9.99
CA VAL A 161 -8.22 -4.37 -11.24
C VAL A 161 -8.75 -2.98 -11.55
N ILE A 162 -9.07 -2.18 -10.53
CA ILE A 162 -9.58 -0.82 -10.70
C ILE A 162 -8.49 0.15 -11.15
N TYR A 163 -7.27 0.02 -10.63
CA TYR A 163 -6.14 0.83 -11.07
C TYR A 163 -5.75 0.53 -12.52
N SER A 164 -5.77 -0.74 -12.92
CA SER A 164 -5.56 -1.11 -14.33
C SER A 164 -6.59 -0.44 -15.25
N PHE A 165 -7.87 -0.50 -14.89
CA PHE A 165 -8.94 0.14 -15.65
C PHE A 165 -8.78 1.65 -15.76
N ILE A 166 -8.49 2.32 -14.64
CA ILE A 166 -8.26 3.77 -14.60
C ILE A 166 -7.08 4.18 -15.50
N ASN A 167 -6.02 3.37 -15.59
CA ASN A 167 -4.93 3.63 -16.52
C ASN A 167 -5.35 3.49 -17.99
N LEU A 168 -6.20 2.51 -18.33
CA LEU A 168 -6.75 2.40 -19.68
C LEU A 168 -7.56 3.64 -20.07
N LEU A 169 -8.37 4.16 -19.14
CA LEU A 169 -9.11 5.41 -19.33
C LEU A 169 -8.17 6.60 -19.52
N ALA A 170 -7.12 6.71 -18.70
CA ALA A 170 -6.10 7.74 -18.85
C ALA A 170 -5.41 7.66 -20.22
N ASP A 171 -5.10 6.46 -20.72
CA ASP A 171 -4.51 6.27 -22.03
C ASP A 171 -5.48 6.58 -23.17
N LEU A 172 -6.78 6.31 -23.02
CA LEU A 172 -7.80 6.77 -23.96
C LEU A 172 -7.82 8.30 -24.05
N ILE A 173 -7.83 9.01 -22.92
CA ILE A 173 -7.83 10.48 -22.91
C ILE A 173 -6.59 11.03 -23.64
N ARG A 174 -5.41 10.46 -23.36
CA ARG A 174 -4.13 10.90 -23.95
C ARG A 174 -4.02 10.65 -25.45
N ASN A 175 -4.67 9.62 -25.96
CA ASN A 175 -4.55 9.18 -27.36
C ASN A 175 -5.80 9.45 -28.19
N CYS A 176 -6.81 10.11 -27.61
CA CYS A 176 -7.97 10.60 -28.32
C CYS A 176 -7.58 11.81 -29.18
N LYS A 177 -8.10 11.85 -30.40
CA LYS A 177 -7.96 12.95 -31.35
C LYS A 177 -9.33 13.56 -31.64
N THR A 178 -9.33 14.84 -31.99
CA THR A 178 -10.54 15.53 -32.44
C THR A 178 -10.48 15.68 -33.96
N THR A 179 -11.52 15.23 -34.66
CA THR A 179 -11.64 15.44 -36.12
C THR A 179 -11.99 16.91 -36.43
N PRO A 180 -11.87 17.36 -37.69
CA PRO A 180 -12.29 18.71 -38.10
C PRO A 180 -13.76 19.02 -37.72
N GLU A 181 -14.63 18.00 -37.72
CA GLU A 181 -16.05 18.09 -37.34
C GLU A 181 -16.26 18.09 -35.81
N LYS A 182 -15.21 18.30 -35.02
CA LYS A 182 -15.22 18.29 -33.54
C LYS A 182 -15.68 16.96 -32.94
N LYS A 183 -15.43 15.84 -33.63
CA LYS A 183 -15.76 14.50 -33.13
C LYS A 183 -14.53 13.83 -32.50
N ALA A 184 -14.73 13.12 -31.40
CA ALA A 184 -13.68 12.40 -30.69
C ALA A 184 -13.42 11.02 -31.32
N VAL A 185 -12.19 10.76 -31.72
CA VAL A 185 -11.77 9.52 -32.40
C VAL A 185 -10.52 8.95 -31.74
N ALA A 186 -10.47 7.64 -31.55
CA ALA A 186 -9.29 6.94 -31.04
C ALA A 186 -8.93 5.72 -31.89
N TYR A 187 -7.66 5.35 -31.88
CA TYR A 187 -7.22 4.07 -32.45
C TYR A 187 -7.90 2.91 -31.72
N HIS A 188 -8.41 1.93 -32.47
CA HIS A 188 -9.31 0.91 -31.94
C HIS A 188 -8.78 0.20 -30.70
N ARG A 189 -7.46 0.01 -30.57
CA ARG A 189 -6.85 -0.64 -29.41
C ARG A 189 -7.22 0.02 -28.08
N PHE A 190 -7.20 1.35 -28.00
CA PHE A 190 -7.57 2.08 -26.77
C PHE A 190 -9.04 1.89 -26.40
N VAL A 191 -9.90 1.59 -27.37
CA VAL A 191 -11.30 1.27 -27.15
C VAL A 191 -11.47 -0.20 -26.76
N THR A 192 -10.87 -1.12 -27.51
CA THR A 192 -11.03 -2.56 -27.28
C THR A 192 -10.44 -3.00 -25.95
N ASP A 193 -9.32 -2.40 -25.51
CA ASP A 193 -8.69 -2.74 -24.24
C ASP A 193 -9.61 -2.37 -23.05
N ILE A 194 -10.35 -1.25 -23.14
CA ILE A 194 -11.35 -0.84 -22.15
C ILE A 194 -12.55 -1.78 -22.20
N LEU A 195 -13.13 -2.02 -23.40
CA LEU A 195 -14.34 -2.83 -23.56
C LEU A 195 -14.15 -4.29 -23.11
N ARG A 196 -12.93 -4.83 -23.23
CA ARG A 196 -12.60 -6.20 -22.81
C ARG A 196 -12.23 -6.30 -21.32
N HIS A 197 -12.15 -5.17 -20.62
CA HIS A 197 -11.69 -5.17 -19.24
C HIS A 197 -12.72 -5.83 -18.31
N GLN A 198 -12.26 -6.65 -17.37
CA GLN A 198 -13.11 -7.46 -16.48
C GLN A 198 -14.13 -6.64 -15.66
N ILE A 199 -13.84 -5.36 -15.37
CA ILE A 199 -14.78 -4.45 -14.69
C ILE A 199 -16.07 -4.24 -15.49
N LEU A 200 -16.00 -4.33 -16.81
CA LEU A 200 -17.14 -4.16 -17.71
C LEU A 200 -17.72 -5.49 -18.20
N ALA A 201 -17.21 -6.64 -17.72
CA ALA A 201 -17.55 -7.96 -18.27
C ALA A 201 -19.06 -8.24 -18.34
N ASN A 202 -19.82 -7.72 -17.37
CA ASN A 202 -21.27 -7.94 -17.25
C ASN A 202 -22.11 -6.73 -17.70
N VAL A 203 -21.50 -5.69 -18.30
CA VAL A 203 -22.22 -4.49 -18.74
C VAL A 203 -22.47 -4.60 -20.24
N GLU A 204 -23.72 -4.86 -20.64
CA GLU A 204 -24.13 -4.91 -22.06
C GLU A 204 -23.27 -5.85 -22.93
N SER A 205 -22.87 -7.00 -22.38
CA SER A 205 -21.84 -7.88 -22.96
C SER A 205 -22.16 -8.31 -24.40
N GLU A 206 -23.43 -8.51 -24.74
CA GLU A 206 -23.85 -8.86 -26.11
C GLU A 206 -23.56 -7.73 -27.11
N LYS A 207 -23.92 -6.49 -26.78
CA LYS A 207 -23.64 -5.31 -27.63
C LYS A 207 -22.15 -5.07 -27.78
N VAL A 208 -21.41 -5.23 -26.68
CA VAL A 208 -19.94 -5.11 -26.68
C VAL A 208 -19.33 -6.16 -27.61
N ASN A 209 -19.74 -7.42 -27.51
CA ASN A 209 -19.22 -8.50 -28.35
C ASN A 209 -19.52 -8.27 -29.83
N PHE A 210 -20.75 -7.84 -30.16
CA PHE A 210 -21.12 -7.49 -31.53
C PHE A 210 -20.23 -6.38 -32.09
N PHE A 211 -19.99 -5.31 -31.31
CA PHE A 211 -19.14 -4.21 -31.72
C PHE A 211 -17.67 -4.62 -31.88
N LEU A 212 -17.14 -5.47 -30.99
CA LEU A 212 -15.78 -5.99 -31.11
C LEU A 212 -15.61 -6.85 -32.38
N GLN A 213 -16.63 -7.64 -32.75
CA GLN A 213 -16.63 -8.41 -34.00
C GLN A 213 -16.70 -7.51 -35.23
N ASP A 214 -17.51 -6.45 -35.20
CA ASP A 214 -17.59 -5.44 -36.27
C ASP A 214 -16.21 -4.80 -36.55
N ILE A 215 -15.50 -4.39 -35.49
CA ILE A 215 -14.15 -3.80 -35.60
C ILE A 215 -13.20 -4.75 -36.34
N ILE A 216 -13.20 -6.04 -35.97
CA ILE A 216 -12.32 -7.05 -36.57
C ILE A 216 -12.72 -7.32 -38.02
N LYS A 217 -14.01 -7.59 -38.26
CA LYS A 217 -14.55 -7.93 -39.60
C LYS A 217 -14.31 -6.82 -40.61
N ASN A 218 -14.47 -5.57 -40.19
CA ASN A 218 -14.33 -4.40 -41.04
C ASN A 218 -12.95 -3.72 -40.94
N ASN A 219 -12.00 -4.33 -40.21
CA ASN A 219 -10.65 -3.81 -39.98
C ASN A 219 -10.62 -2.32 -39.59
N ARG A 220 -11.50 -1.93 -38.66
CA ARG A 220 -11.70 -0.53 -38.28
C ARG A 220 -10.49 -0.03 -37.48
N LEU A 221 -9.63 0.75 -38.11
CA LEU A 221 -8.44 1.31 -37.45
C LEU A 221 -8.79 2.38 -36.42
N ASN A 222 -9.70 3.28 -36.77
CA ASN A 222 -10.11 4.41 -35.92
C ASN A 222 -11.60 4.30 -35.60
N ILE A 223 -11.94 4.56 -34.34
CA ILE A 223 -13.29 4.44 -33.81
C ILE A 223 -13.77 5.81 -33.36
N LEU A 224 -14.95 6.21 -33.84
CA LEU A 224 -15.66 7.38 -33.33
C LEU A 224 -16.26 7.03 -31.97
N LEU A 225 -15.80 7.71 -30.92
CA LEU A 225 -16.17 7.37 -29.53
C LEU A 225 -17.67 7.51 -29.26
N GLN A 226 -18.34 8.41 -29.98
CA GLN A 226 -19.77 8.67 -29.88
C GLN A 226 -20.65 7.49 -30.37
N GLU A 227 -20.08 6.56 -31.15
CA GLU A 227 -20.78 5.33 -31.56
C GLU A 227 -21.00 4.38 -30.39
N ILE A 228 -20.23 4.52 -29.31
CA ILE A 228 -20.24 3.61 -28.17
C ILE A 228 -21.22 4.13 -27.12
N ASN A 229 -22.48 3.74 -27.26
CA ASN A 229 -23.59 4.18 -26.40
C ASN A 229 -24.41 3.00 -25.83
N PHE A 230 -23.78 1.83 -25.66
CA PHE A 230 -24.45 0.58 -25.29
C PHE A 230 -25.22 0.68 -23.97
N SER A 231 -24.67 1.44 -23.02
CA SER A 231 -25.28 1.83 -21.74
C SER A 231 -24.90 3.27 -21.36
N PRO A 232 -25.54 3.87 -20.33
CA PRO A 232 -25.13 5.16 -19.77
C PRO A 232 -23.65 5.20 -19.36
N LEU A 233 -23.15 4.12 -18.74
CA LEU A 233 -21.74 4.01 -18.35
C LEU A 233 -20.81 4.01 -19.56
N HIS A 234 -21.12 3.24 -20.61
CA HIS A 234 -20.32 3.25 -21.84
C HIS A 234 -20.29 4.65 -22.48
N LYS A 235 -21.46 5.28 -22.61
CA LYS A 235 -21.56 6.63 -23.15
C LYS A 235 -20.70 7.61 -22.35
N PHE A 236 -20.69 7.49 -21.03
CA PHE A 236 -19.89 8.35 -20.16
C PHE A 236 -18.39 8.09 -20.29
N ILE A 237 -17.96 6.82 -20.26
CA ILE A 237 -16.56 6.41 -20.48
C ILE A 237 -16.02 6.98 -21.79
N PHE A 238 -16.78 6.90 -22.88
CA PHE A 238 -16.32 7.35 -24.19
C PHE A 238 -16.62 8.84 -24.48
N SER A 239 -17.17 9.58 -23.51
CA SER A 239 -17.30 11.05 -23.53
C SER A 239 -16.08 11.72 -22.88
N VAL A 240 -14.93 11.62 -23.55
CA VAL A 240 -13.63 12.09 -23.04
C VAL A 240 -13.58 13.61 -22.82
N PRO A 241 -13.07 14.10 -21.67
CA PRO A 241 -12.90 15.53 -21.41
C PRO A 241 -11.81 16.19 -22.26
N HIS A 242 -12.02 17.45 -22.65
CA HIS A 242 -11.03 18.22 -23.42
C HIS A 242 -10.08 19.04 -22.55
N LYS A 243 -10.50 19.45 -21.35
CA LYS A 243 -9.71 20.28 -20.43
C LYS A 243 -9.19 19.46 -19.26
N VAL A 244 -7.97 19.75 -18.83
CA VAL A 244 -7.31 19.09 -17.69
C VAL A 244 -8.12 19.27 -16.40
N THR A 245 -8.80 20.41 -16.23
CA THR A 245 -9.67 20.71 -15.08
C THR A 245 -10.81 19.70 -14.92
N ASP A 246 -11.23 19.06 -16.01
CA ASP A 246 -12.37 18.14 -16.01
C ASP A 246 -11.94 16.67 -15.85
N TYR A 247 -10.62 16.38 -15.87
CA TYR A 247 -10.11 15.01 -15.82
C TYR A 247 -10.46 14.31 -14.51
N CYS A 248 -10.23 14.96 -13.35
CA CYS A 248 -10.58 14.36 -12.05
C CYS A 248 -12.07 14.04 -11.97
N ARG A 249 -12.92 15.00 -12.36
CA ARG A 249 -14.38 14.81 -12.35
C ARG A 249 -14.81 13.63 -13.23
N TYR A 250 -14.25 13.51 -14.43
CA TYR A 250 -14.50 12.38 -15.32
C TYR A 250 -14.19 11.03 -14.66
N PHE A 251 -13.04 10.90 -13.96
CA PHE A 251 -12.71 9.66 -13.26
C PHE A 251 -13.64 9.40 -12.06
N LEU A 252 -13.95 10.43 -11.27
CA LEU A 252 -14.82 10.32 -10.09
C LEU A 252 -16.23 9.86 -10.47
N ASP A 253 -16.80 10.44 -11.52
CA ASP A 253 -18.13 10.09 -12.01
C ASP A 253 -18.17 8.64 -12.52
N ILE A 254 -17.10 8.15 -13.20
CA ILE A 254 -17.00 6.73 -13.61
C ILE A 254 -16.94 5.82 -12.38
N LEU A 255 -16.10 6.17 -11.39
CA LEU A 255 -15.95 5.39 -10.17
C LEU A 255 -17.25 5.32 -9.38
N ALA A 256 -18.03 6.41 -9.33
CA ALA A 256 -19.33 6.43 -8.68
C ALA A 256 -20.32 5.47 -9.35
N GLU A 257 -20.37 5.42 -10.68
CA GLU A 257 -21.22 4.47 -11.40
C GLU A 257 -20.75 3.01 -11.22
N LEU A 258 -19.43 2.77 -11.24
CA LEU A 258 -18.88 1.44 -10.96
C LEU A 258 -19.18 0.98 -9.53
N TYR A 259 -19.17 1.89 -8.56
CA TYR A 259 -19.52 1.59 -7.18
C TYR A 259 -20.97 1.09 -7.07
N LYS A 260 -21.91 1.78 -7.72
CA LYS A 260 -23.33 1.38 -7.77
C LYS A 260 -23.53 0.02 -8.42
N ILE A 261 -22.83 -0.25 -9.52
CA ILE A 261 -22.88 -1.55 -10.20
C ILE A 261 -22.33 -2.66 -9.28
N ALA A 262 -21.23 -2.38 -8.57
CA ALA A 262 -20.62 -3.32 -7.64
C ALA A 262 -21.51 -3.61 -6.42
N GLU A 263 -22.41 -2.69 -6.03
CA GLU A 263 -23.39 -2.87 -4.96
C GLU A 263 -24.53 -3.82 -5.35
N GLY A 264 -25.01 -3.76 -6.61
CA GLY A 264 -26.08 -4.62 -7.11
C GLY A 264 -25.68 -6.09 -7.33
N ALA A 265 -24.38 -6.39 -7.37
CA ALA A 265 -23.88 -7.75 -7.54
C ALA A 265 -23.80 -8.50 -6.19
N LYS A 266 -24.55 -9.61 -6.05
CA LYS A 266 -24.61 -10.43 -4.81
C LYS A 266 -23.22 -10.71 -4.21
N GLN A 267 -23.09 -10.49 -2.89
CA GLN A 267 -22.10 -10.96 -1.89
C GLN A 267 -20.58 -11.02 -2.22
N GLY A 268 -20.13 -10.94 -3.48
CA GLY A 268 -18.74 -11.14 -3.90
C GLY A 268 -17.90 -9.87 -4.10
N ASN A 269 -18.47 -8.67 -3.94
CA ASN A 269 -17.80 -7.42 -4.33
C ASN A 269 -17.42 -6.47 -3.19
N LYS A 270 -17.36 -6.94 -1.92
CA LYS A 270 -16.97 -6.06 -0.79
C LYS A 270 -15.57 -5.45 -0.99
N LEU A 271 -14.57 -6.28 -1.34
CA LEU A 271 -13.22 -5.81 -1.62
C LEU A 271 -13.19 -4.86 -2.83
N LEU A 272 -13.87 -5.20 -3.93
CA LEU A 272 -13.91 -4.33 -5.11
C LEU A 272 -14.52 -2.96 -4.78
N ARG A 273 -15.58 -2.91 -3.98
CA ARG A 273 -16.19 -1.65 -3.54
C ARG A 273 -15.24 -0.82 -2.71
N GLU A 274 -14.54 -1.43 -1.77
CA GLU A 274 -13.53 -0.73 -0.98
C GLU A 274 -12.39 -0.21 -1.88
N LEU A 275 -11.92 -1.01 -2.84
CA LEU A 275 -10.92 -0.57 -3.83
C LEU A 275 -11.42 0.64 -4.63
N ILE A 276 -12.65 0.59 -5.16
CA ILE A 276 -13.26 1.71 -5.90
C ILE A 276 -13.33 2.95 -5.01
N PHE A 277 -13.81 2.81 -3.78
CA PHE A 277 -13.94 3.91 -2.83
C PHE A 277 -12.58 4.55 -2.49
N ARG A 278 -11.56 3.74 -2.24
CA ARG A 278 -10.20 4.25 -1.94
C ARG A 278 -9.58 4.97 -3.13
N VAL A 279 -9.81 4.47 -4.35
CA VAL A 279 -9.38 5.18 -5.56
C VAL A 279 -10.14 6.50 -5.68
N TYR A 280 -11.46 6.51 -5.43
CA TYR A 280 -12.29 7.72 -5.45
C TYR A 280 -11.75 8.78 -4.48
N GLU A 281 -11.57 8.44 -3.20
CA GLU A 281 -11.01 9.37 -2.19
C GLU A 281 -9.64 9.91 -2.62
N SER A 282 -8.84 9.08 -3.27
CA SER A 282 -7.50 9.47 -3.72
C SER A 282 -7.56 10.46 -4.89
N ILE A 283 -8.47 10.25 -5.85
CA ILE A 283 -8.67 11.18 -6.96
C ILE A 283 -9.29 12.50 -6.47
N GLU A 284 -10.20 12.45 -5.49
CA GLU A 284 -10.80 13.64 -4.88
C GLU A 284 -9.75 14.48 -4.15
N LYS A 285 -8.85 13.87 -3.36
CA LYS A 285 -7.72 14.58 -2.75
C LYS A 285 -6.80 15.19 -3.79
N LEU A 286 -6.49 14.47 -4.87
CA LEU A 286 -5.70 14.99 -5.98
C LEU A 286 -6.39 16.19 -6.63
N GLN A 287 -7.72 16.13 -6.82
CA GLN A 287 -8.51 17.24 -7.34
C GLN A 287 -8.38 18.47 -6.46
N GLY A 288 -8.48 18.32 -5.14
CA GLY A 288 -8.30 19.42 -4.19
C GLY A 288 -6.91 20.08 -4.28
N VAL A 289 -5.84 19.27 -4.38
CA VAL A 289 -4.47 19.78 -4.55
C VAL A 289 -4.30 20.52 -5.88
N ILE A 290 -4.83 19.96 -6.97
CA ILE A 290 -4.78 20.58 -8.30
C ILE A 290 -5.56 21.88 -8.30
N TYR A 291 -6.78 21.89 -7.76
CA TYR A 291 -7.64 23.05 -7.72
C TYR A 291 -6.96 24.20 -6.96
N ASN A 292 -6.49 23.95 -5.74
CA ASN A 292 -5.80 24.96 -4.93
C ASN A 292 -4.56 25.51 -5.64
N SER A 293 -3.76 24.66 -6.28
CA SER A 293 -2.55 25.09 -7.00
C SER A 293 -2.86 25.95 -8.24
N VAL A 294 -3.97 25.67 -8.93
CA VAL A 294 -4.40 26.41 -10.12
C VAL A 294 -5.04 27.74 -9.72
N THR A 295 -5.87 27.78 -8.66
CA THR A 295 -6.58 28.99 -8.23
C THR A 295 -5.70 29.98 -7.47
N GLU A 296 -4.73 29.50 -6.68
CA GLU A 296 -3.88 30.36 -5.86
C GLU A 296 -2.57 30.76 -6.57
N GLY A 297 -2.12 30.00 -7.58
CA GLY A 297 -0.78 30.12 -8.15
C GLY A 297 -0.68 30.57 -9.61
N GLU A 298 -1.78 30.80 -10.33
CA GLU A 298 -1.78 31.01 -11.80
C GLU A 298 -1.02 29.91 -12.58
N ILE A 299 -0.93 28.69 -12.04
CA ILE A 299 -0.17 27.60 -12.68
C ILE A 299 -1.07 26.85 -13.67
N GLU A 300 -0.71 26.89 -14.95
CA GLU A 300 -1.34 26.04 -15.97
C GLU A 300 -0.72 24.63 -15.96
N ILE A 301 -1.54 23.62 -15.63
CA ILE A 301 -1.09 22.22 -15.58
C ILE A 301 -1.38 21.55 -16.92
N SER A 302 -0.32 21.10 -17.60
CA SER A 302 -0.46 20.32 -18.84
C SER A 302 -0.97 18.91 -18.57
N SER A 303 -1.64 18.32 -19.58
CA SER A 303 -2.14 16.93 -19.52
C SER A 303 -1.04 15.92 -19.16
N ALA A 304 0.17 16.11 -19.67
CA ALA A 304 1.31 15.24 -19.34
C ALA A 304 1.71 15.31 -17.86
N VAL A 305 1.72 16.52 -17.28
CA VAL A 305 2.01 16.71 -15.85
C VAL A 305 0.90 16.12 -14.99
N PHE A 306 -0.37 16.35 -15.36
CA PHE A 306 -1.51 15.74 -14.69
C PHE A 306 -1.35 14.22 -14.60
N PHE A 307 -1.16 13.52 -15.73
CA PHE A 307 -1.09 12.06 -15.72
C PHE A 307 0.14 11.51 -15.01
N ARG A 308 1.24 12.28 -14.95
CA ARG A 308 2.40 11.94 -14.13
C ARG A 308 2.06 12.00 -12.64
N LEU A 309 1.45 13.09 -12.19
CA LEU A 309 1.01 13.26 -10.80
C LEU A 309 -0.05 12.21 -10.42
N PHE A 310 -1.02 12.00 -11.32
CA PHE A 310 -2.10 11.03 -11.16
C PHE A 310 -1.57 9.61 -10.89
N ARG A 311 -0.67 9.11 -11.75
CA ARG A 311 -0.04 7.79 -11.54
C ARG A 311 0.84 7.74 -10.30
N GLN A 312 1.59 8.80 -10.01
CA GLN A 312 2.42 8.86 -8.81
C GLN A 312 1.61 8.83 -7.52
N TYR A 313 0.46 9.52 -7.51
CA TYR A 313 -0.42 9.60 -6.36
C TYR A 313 -1.17 8.29 -6.15
N LEU A 314 -1.86 7.80 -7.18
CA LEU A 314 -2.61 6.54 -7.12
C LEU A 314 -1.72 5.31 -6.92
N GLY A 315 -0.50 5.32 -7.45
CA GLY A 315 0.46 4.22 -7.29
C GLY A 315 0.93 4.00 -5.85
N LYS A 316 0.73 4.97 -4.96
CA LYS A 316 1.05 4.90 -3.53
C LYS A 316 -0.15 4.56 -2.65
N CYS A 317 -1.34 4.44 -3.22
CA CYS A 317 -2.55 4.18 -2.45
C CYS A 317 -2.57 2.72 -1.99
N ILE A 318 -2.94 2.52 -0.73
CA ILE A 318 -3.06 1.22 -0.09
C ILE A 318 -4.46 1.12 0.51
N VAL A 319 -5.10 -0.02 0.33
CA VAL A 319 -6.41 -0.33 0.90
C VAL A 319 -6.21 -1.28 2.07
N PRO A 320 -6.58 -0.93 3.31
CA PRO A 320 -6.45 -1.87 4.42
C PRO A 320 -7.26 -3.13 4.14
N TYR A 321 -6.69 -4.30 4.43
CA TYR A 321 -7.48 -5.52 4.52
C TYR A 321 -8.23 -5.52 5.85
N GLU A 322 -9.52 -5.85 5.81
CA GLU A 322 -10.24 -6.20 7.04
C GLU A 322 -9.86 -7.62 7.44
N GLY A 323 -9.38 -7.80 8.67
CA GLY A 323 -9.10 -9.09 9.29
C GLY A 323 -9.26 -8.99 10.80
N GLU A 324 -9.35 -10.14 11.47
CA GLU A 324 -9.37 -10.20 12.94
C GLU A 324 -7.93 -10.11 13.46
N PRO A 325 -7.54 -9.04 14.17
CA PRO A 325 -6.12 -8.80 14.51
C PRO A 325 -5.51 -9.82 15.49
N LEU A 326 -6.36 -10.60 16.18
CA LEU A 326 -5.96 -11.45 17.32
C LEU A 326 -6.08 -12.96 17.04
N SER A 327 -6.48 -13.35 15.84
CA SER A 327 -6.72 -14.74 15.46
C SER A 327 -6.14 -15.02 14.07
N GLY A 328 -5.90 -16.30 13.79
CA GLY A 328 -5.52 -16.77 12.47
C GLY A 328 -4.06 -16.56 12.07
N ILE A 329 -3.73 -17.01 10.87
CA ILE A 329 -2.40 -16.87 10.26
C ILE A 329 -2.16 -15.41 9.92
N GLN A 330 -1.04 -14.87 10.36
CA GLN A 330 -0.70 -13.48 10.08
C GLN A 330 0.08 -13.36 8.76
N ILE A 331 -0.41 -12.57 7.82
CA ILE A 331 0.33 -12.18 6.61
C ILE A 331 0.71 -10.72 6.73
N MET A 332 2.01 -10.47 6.71
CA MET A 332 2.54 -9.14 6.99
C MET A 332 3.82 -8.87 6.22
N GLY A 333 4.22 -7.61 6.17
CA GLY A 333 5.53 -7.22 5.67
C GLY A 333 6.49 -7.11 6.82
N ILE A 334 7.75 -6.89 6.46
CA ILE A 334 8.82 -6.86 7.45
C ILE A 334 8.73 -5.63 8.36
N LEU A 335 8.08 -4.56 7.93
CA LEU A 335 7.92 -3.36 8.75
C LEU A 335 6.79 -3.50 9.77
N GLU A 336 5.84 -4.38 9.48
CA GLU A 336 4.67 -4.70 10.29
C GLU A 336 4.97 -5.77 11.34
N THR A 337 6.05 -6.56 11.19
CA THR A 337 6.49 -7.56 12.21
C THR A 337 7.11 -6.91 13.45
N ARG A 338 7.16 -5.58 13.56
CA ARG A 338 7.82 -4.90 14.67
C ARG A 338 7.14 -5.22 15.99
N CYS A 339 7.94 -5.62 16.98
CA CYS A 339 7.49 -5.98 18.33
C CYS A 339 6.49 -7.15 18.37
N LEU A 340 6.49 -7.98 17.32
CA LEU A 340 5.69 -9.19 17.24
C LEU A 340 6.61 -10.40 17.10
N ASP A 341 6.45 -11.34 18.01
CA ASP A 341 7.11 -12.64 17.97
C ASP A 341 6.13 -13.71 17.48
N PHE A 342 6.63 -14.64 16.67
CA PHE A 342 5.86 -15.76 16.16
C PHE A 342 6.61 -17.06 16.39
N ARG A 343 5.87 -18.11 16.74
CA ARG A 343 6.45 -19.46 16.89
C ARG A 343 6.95 -20.00 15.55
N ASN A 344 6.18 -19.80 14.49
CA ASN A 344 6.48 -20.26 13.13
C ASN A 344 6.54 -19.07 12.18
N VAL A 345 7.66 -18.90 11.47
CA VAL A 345 7.83 -17.82 10.48
C VAL A 345 8.30 -18.39 9.15
N ILE A 346 7.58 -18.07 8.08
CA ILE A 346 8.05 -18.25 6.70
C ILE A 346 8.25 -16.88 6.06
N ILE A 347 9.43 -16.64 5.49
CA ILE A 347 9.76 -15.39 4.80
C ILE A 347 9.76 -15.63 3.30
N LEU A 348 8.92 -14.90 2.58
CA LEU A 348 8.74 -15.00 1.13
C LEU A 348 9.39 -13.81 0.41
N GLY A 349 10.10 -14.07 -0.68
CA GLY A 349 10.67 -13.04 -1.55
C GLY A 349 11.99 -12.49 -1.02
N PHE A 350 12.73 -13.30 -0.25
CA PHE A 350 14.01 -12.96 0.37
C PHE A 350 15.14 -12.93 -0.69
N ASN A 351 15.02 -12.00 -1.62
CA ASN A 351 15.93 -11.81 -2.75
C ASN A 351 16.60 -10.45 -2.67
N GLU A 352 17.81 -10.35 -3.22
CA GLU A 352 18.55 -9.10 -3.34
C GLU A 352 17.72 -8.03 -4.07
N GLY A 353 17.79 -6.78 -3.61
CA GLY A 353 16.98 -5.66 -4.12
C GLY A 353 15.52 -5.63 -3.64
N LYS A 354 14.97 -6.76 -3.16
CA LYS A 354 13.72 -6.80 -2.38
C LYS A 354 14.01 -6.70 -0.89
N TRP A 355 15.03 -7.42 -0.44
CA TRP A 355 15.56 -7.35 0.92
C TRP A 355 17.08 -7.56 0.95
N PRO A 356 17.87 -6.54 1.35
CA PRO A 356 17.43 -5.17 1.64
C PRO A 356 16.90 -4.48 0.37
N ARG A 357 15.89 -3.61 0.52
CA ARG A 357 15.45 -2.76 -0.61
C ARG A 357 16.59 -1.83 -1.00
N THR A 358 16.91 -1.76 -2.28
CA THR A 358 17.85 -0.77 -2.82
C THR A 358 17.20 0.61 -2.82
N SER A 359 17.38 1.36 -1.72
CA SER A 359 16.87 2.73 -1.64
C SER A 359 17.90 3.73 -2.17
N PHE A 360 17.83 4.03 -3.47
CA PHE A 360 18.36 5.29 -3.98
C PHE A 360 17.24 6.32 -4.01
N THR A 361 16.88 6.87 -2.84
CA THR A 361 16.01 8.04 -2.84
C THR A 361 16.82 9.24 -3.31
N SER A 362 16.39 9.89 -4.39
CA SER A 362 16.91 11.18 -4.82
C SER A 362 16.54 12.20 -3.74
N SER A 363 17.40 12.34 -2.74
CA SER A 363 17.26 13.35 -1.72
C SER A 363 17.73 14.68 -2.26
N PHE A 364 17.00 15.77 -2.00
CA PHE A 364 17.47 17.13 -2.28
C PHE A 364 18.80 17.43 -1.57
N ILE A 365 19.05 16.77 -0.43
CA ILE A 365 20.32 16.81 0.28
C ILE A 365 21.18 15.64 -0.20
N PRO A 366 22.31 15.89 -0.88
CA PRO A 366 23.24 14.86 -1.31
C PRO A 366 23.77 14.03 -0.13
N TYR A 367 24.11 12.76 -0.40
CA TYR A 367 24.58 11.83 0.63
C TYR A 367 25.82 12.34 1.38
N ASN A 368 26.79 12.93 0.66
CA ASN A 368 27.99 13.50 1.25
C ASN A 368 27.68 14.63 2.25
N ILE A 369 26.65 15.45 2.00
CA ILE A 369 26.20 16.48 2.94
C ILE A 369 25.55 15.84 4.17
N LYS A 370 24.71 14.81 4.01
CA LYS A 370 24.12 14.08 5.14
C LYS A 370 25.13 13.32 6.01
N TRP A 371 26.29 13.00 5.44
CA TRP A 371 27.34 12.28 6.17
C TRP A 371 28.28 13.24 6.90
N GLY A 372 28.50 14.44 6.36
CA GLY A 372 29.36 15.46 6.94
C GLY A 372 28.72 16.32 8.04
N PHE A 373 27.39 16.29 8.17
CA PHE A 373 26.60 17.03 9.17
C PHE A 373 25.55 16.10 9.78
#